data_AF-A0A929DLZ6-F1
#
_entry.id   AF-A0A929DLZ6-F1
#
_cell.length_a   1.000
_cell.length_b   1.000
_cell.length_c   1.000
_cell.angle_alpha   90.00
_cell.angle_beta   90.00
_cell.angle_gamma   90.00
#
_symmetry.space_group_name_H-M   'P 1'
#
loop_
_entity.id
_entity.type
_entity.pdbx_description
1 polymer ?
#
loop_
_entity_poly.entity_id
_entity_poly.type
_entity_poly.pdbx_seq_one_letter_code
_entity_poly.pdbx_strand_id
1 'polypeptide(L)' 'MEPEVSVEQLSKRLKMLDERLDNLDSVITSLVERVMEKPLAMEVVCPKCGQPIQIGITGNVRMRG' A
#
# COMPACT_ATOMS: atom_id res chain seq x y z
N MET A 1 -45.44 -5.14 15.15
CA MET A 1 -44.70 -4.67 13.97
C MET A 1 -43.44 -4.01 14.51
N GLU A 2 -42.34 -4.76 14.62
CA GLU A 2 -41.07 -4.31 15.23
C GLU A 2 -39.81 -4.59 14.36
N PRO A 3 -39.83 -4.66 13.00
CA PRO A 3 -38.58 -4.91 12.26
C PRO A 3 -37.83 -3.63 11.83
N GLU A 4 -38.48 -2.46 11.75
CA GLU A 4 -37.90 -1.27 11.09
C GLU A 4 -36.72 -0.66 11.88
N VAL A 5 -36.85 -0.56 13.20
CA VAL A 5 -35.80 -0.02 14.08
C VAL A 5 -34.51 -0.86 14.03
N SER A 6 -34.63 -2.16 13.77
CA SER A 6 -33.50 -3.10 13.71
C SER A 6 -32.66 -2.94 12.44
N VAL A 7 -33.32 -2.77 11.29
CA VAL A 7 -32.66 -2.63 9.97
C VAL A 7 -31.92 -1.29 9.87
N GLU A 8 -32.47 -0.23 10.44
CA GLU A 8 -31.83 1.09 10.51
C GLU A 8 -30.59 1.09 11.42
N GLN A 9 -30.64 0.37 12.54
CA GLN A 9 -29.48 0.20 13.42
C GLN A 9 -28.39 -0.65 12.78
N LEU A 10 -28.76 -1.70 12.04
CA LEU A 10 -27.82 -2.51 11.27
C LEU A 10 -27.15 -1.73 10.14
N SER A 11 -27.91 -0.91 9.40
CA SER A 11 -27.36 -0.08 8.32
C SER A 11 -26.40 1.00 8.84
N LYS A 12 -26.67 1.62 10.01
CA LYS A 12 -25.72 2.52 10.67
C LYS A 12 -24.43 1.81 11.07
N ARG A 13 -24.52 0.58 11.60
CA ARG A 13 -23.32 -0.21 11.96
C ARG A 13 -22.49 -0.59 10.74
N LEU A 14 -23.13 -0.97 9.64
CA LEU A 14 -22.45 -1.27 8.38
C LEU A 14 -21.77 -0.03 7.78
N LYS A 15 -22.43 1.13 7.78
CA LYS A 15 -21.81 2.40 7.33
C LYS A 15 -20.57 2.78 8.14
N MET A 16 -20.62 2.62 9.47
CA MET A 16 -19.45 2.88 10.31
C MET A 16 -18.30 1.88 10.10
N LEU A 17 -18.60 0.66 9.65
CA LEU A 17 -17.57 -0.32 9.29
C LEU A 17 -16.94 0.02 7.94
N ASP A 18 -17.74 0.43 6.97
CA ASP A 18 -17.33 0.86 5.63
C ASP A 18 -16.38 2.07 5.71
N GLU A 19 -16.75 3.11 6.47
CA GLU A 19 -15.88 4.28 6.72
C GLU A 19 -14.53 3.89 7.35
N ARG A 20 -14.49 2.86 8.19
CA ARG A 20 -13.22 2.40 8.79
C ARG A 20 -12.36 1.60 7.83
N LEU A 21 -12.97 0.91 6.86
CA LEU A 21 -12.26 0.17 5.82
C LEU A 21 -11.66 1.14 4.79
N ASP A 22 -12.40 2.17 4.37
CA ASP A 22 -11.88 3.24 3.48
C ASP A 22 -10.64 3.95 4.08
N ASN A 23 -10.67 4.16 5.39
CA ASN A 23 -9.54 4.77 6.10
C ASN A 23 -8.27 3.88 6.09
N LEU A 24 -8.41 2.55 6.03
CA LEU A 24 -7.29 1.62 5.95
C LEU A 24 -6.64 1.60 4.56
N ASP A 25 -7.42 1.74 3.48
CA ASP A 25 -6.89 1.80 2.11
C ASP A 25 -5.96 3.01 1.91
N SER A 26 -6.25 4.13 2.57
CA SER A 26 -5.39 5.32 2.54
C SER A 26 -4.02 5.10 3.22
N VAL A 27 -4.00 4.37 4.33
CA VAL A 27 -2.78 4.10 5.09
C VAL A 27 -1.89 3.14 4.32
N ILE A 28 -2.47 2.12 3.71
CA ILE A 28 -1.75 1.15 2.88
C ILE A 28 -1.16 1.83 1.64
N THR A 29 -1.94 2.69 0.96
CA THR A 29 -1.46 3.44 -0.22
C THR A 29 -0.26 4.33 0.12
N SER A 30 -0.35 5.10 1.22
CA SER A 30 0.74 6.00 1.65
C SER A 30 2.03 5.27 2.06
N LEU A 31 1.91 4.04 2.58
CA LEU A 31 3.06 3.18 2.90
C LEU A 31 3.72 2.64 1.63
N VAL A 32 2.92 2.22 0.64
CA VAL A 32 3.43 1.74 -0.64
C VAL A 32 4.20 2.86 -1.37
N GLU A 33 3.65 4.07 -1.43
CA GLU A 33 4.34 5.23 -2.03
C GLU A 33 5.71 5.47 -1.37
N ARG A 34 5.77 5.52 -0.03
CA ARG A 34 7.02 5.76 0.71
C ARG A 34 8.07 4.66 0.59
N VAL A 35 7.66 3.41 0.35
CA VAL A 35 8.60 2.29 0.15
C VAL A 35 9.15 2.32 -1.28
N MET A 36 8.32 2.69 -2.26
CA MET A 36 8.76 2.81 -3.66
C MET A 36 9.67 4.01 -3.91
N GLU A 37 9.52 5.08 -3.13
CA GLU A 37 10.39 6.27 -3.18
C GLU A 37 11.80 6.05 -2.62
N LYS A 38 12.10 4.89 -2.03
CA LYS A 38 13.43 4.60 -1.47
C LYS A 38 14.27 3.82 -2.48
N PRO A 39 15.12 4.49 -3.29
CA PRO A 39 16.06 3.80 -4.16
C PRO A 39 17.03 2.97 -3.32
N LEU A 40 17.21 1.71 -3.70
CA LEU A 40 18.23 0.85 -3.10
C LEU A 40 19.49 0.93 -3.94
N ALA A 41 20.63 1.21 -3.30
CA ALA A 41 21.94 1.15 -3.93
C ALA A 41 22.64 -0.15 -3.52
N MET A 42 23.08 -0.92 -4.51
CA MET A 42 23.85 -2.14 -4.30
C MET A 42 25.19 -2.01 -5.02
N GLU A 43 26.27 -2.38 -4.36
CA GLU A 43 27.61 -2.44 -4.95
C GLU A 43 28.02 -3.90 -5.10
N VAL A 44 28.41 -4.28 -6.32
CA VAL A 44 28.93 -5.62 -6.63
C VAL A 44 30.27 -5.51 -7.35
N VAL A 45 31.19 -6.40 -7.03
CA VAL A 45 32.50 -6.44 -7.70
C VAL A 45 32.39 -7.30 -8.95
N CYS A 46 32.84 -6.76 -10.10
CA CYS A 46 32.86 -7.51 -11.34
C CYS A 46 33.84 -8.70 -11.24
N PRO A 47 33.39 -9.96 -11.42
CA PRO A 47 34.27 -11.12 -11.30
C PRO A 47 35.31 -11.21 -12.43
N LYS A 48 35.14 -10.45 -13.52
CA LYS A 48 36.02 -10.48 -14.69
C LYS A 48 37.19 -9.49 -14.60
N CYS A 49 36.96 -8.29 -14.05
CA CYS A 49 37.96 -7.22 -14.01
C CYS A 49 38.19 -6.59 -12.63
N GLY A 50 37.46 -7.02 -11.60
CA GLY A 50 37.59 -6.51 -10.23
C GLY A 50 37.07 -5.08 -10.02
N GLN A 51 36.48 -4.46 -11.04
CA GLN A 51 35.94 -3.11 -10.92
C GLN A 51 34.61 -3.12 -10.16
N PRO A 52 34.36 -2.14 -9.27
CA PRO A 52 33.09 -2.00 -8.58
C PRO A 52 31.99 -1.56 -9.57
N ILE A 53 30.84 -2.21 -9.48
CA ILE A 53 29.63 -1.91 -10.24
C ILE A 53 28.58 -1.41 -9.25
N GLN A 54 28.10 -0.19 -9.46
CA GLN A 54 26.97 0.36 -8.71
C GLN A 54 25.66 0.05 -9.43
N ILE A 55 24.71 -0.52 -8.71
CA ILE A 55 23.38 -0.88 -9.19
C ILE A 55 22.36 -0.08 -8.37
N GLY A 56 21.63 0.82 -9.03
CA GLY A 56 20.48 1.51 -8.46
C GLY A 56 19.20 0.74 -8.78
N ILE A 57 18.43 0.39 -7.76
CA ILE A 57 17.14 -0.29 -7.88
C ILE A 57 16.04 0.67 -7.45
N THR A 58 15.12 0.95 -8.35
CA THR A 58 13.93 1.77 -8.10
C THR A 58 12.68 0.94 -8.40
N GLY A 59 11.76 0.84 -7.44
CA GLY A 59 10.49 0.16 -7.65
C GLY A 59 9.45 1.10 -8.29
N ASN A 60 8.62 0.59 -9.21
CA ASN A 60 7.41 1.29 -9.68
C ASN A 60 6.15 0.44 -9.45
N VAL A 61 5.09 1.04 -8.89
CA VAL A 61 3.76 0.42 -8.87
C VAL A 61 2.97 1.07 -9.99
N ARG A 62 2.45 0.27 -10.91
CA ARG A 62 1.35 0.70 -11.77
C ARG A 62 0.06 0.18 -11.14
N MET A 63 -0.65 1.05 -10.42
CA MET A 63 -2.02 0.73 -10.01
C MET A 63 -2.87 0.70 -11.28
N ARG A 64 -3.41 -0.47 -11.62
CA ARG A 64 -4.46 -0.59 -12.63
C ARG A 64 -5.79 -0.54 -11.89
N GLY A 65 -6.55 0.52 -12.21
CA GLY A 65 -8.01 0.69 -12.08
C GLY A 65 -8.68 0.04 -10.89
#